data_AF-A0A7K9T067-F1
#
_entry.id   AF-A0A7K9T067-F1
#
_cell.length_a   1.000
_cell.length_b   1.000
_cell.length_c   1.000
_cell.angle_alpha   90.00
_cell.angle_beta   90.00
_cell.angle_gamma   90.00
#
_symmetry.space_group_name_H-M   'P 1'
#
loop_
_entity.id
_entity.type
_entity.pdbx_description
1 polymer ?
#
loop_
_entity_poly.entity_id
_entity_poly.type
_entity_poly.pdbx_seq_one_letter_code
_entity_poly.pdbx_strand_id
1 'polypeptide(L)'
;RSHGNGRGAGVAVGLGKCAAGGGEEGARATRRPRVTVDSSKAKTSLEALKISLRQLRWKEFPFGRRLPCDIYWHGVSFHENDIFSGQVNKFPGMTETVRKITLSRAVRTMQDLFPLEYNFYPRSWILPEELPLFVDEVRMLKDSDPSWKPTFIVKPDGGCQGDGIYLIKDPSDIRLTGSIQSRPAVVQEYICKPLLVDKLKFDIRLYVLLKSLEPLEIYIAKDGLSRFCTEPYQEPTLKNLHQVFMHLTNYSLNIHSGNFIHSDSVNTGSKRTFSSILCRLSSRGADVKKLWSDIISLVIKTIIALTPELKVYYQSDIPAGKPGPTCFQILGFDILLMKNLKPMLLEVNANPSMRIEHEQELSPGVFENVPSPVDEEVKVAVIRDTLRLVDPQKKKRKDIQDSLIRVVSAFCIIWGMKDKQHKHHSLKLSLKLNFYLKLGLCQTSERASEANEELLDVGLAERAENDASRSPEAGLPSLCLKQVFPKYAKQFNYLRLVDRVAALFIRFLGVKGTTKLGPTGFRTFIRNCKLSNSSFSMASVDILYIDITRRWNSMGIDHRETGMCLQAFVEAFFCLAQKKFKSLPLHEQVASLIDFCEYHLAALDEKRLVCGRG
;
A
#
# COMPACT_ATOMS: atom_id res chain seq x y z
N ARG A 1 10.03 66.85 25.28
CA ARG A 1 9.74 66.20 26.58
C ARG A 1 10.24 64.76 26.47
N SER A 2 11.57 64.57 26.49
CA SER A 2 12.46 64.29 27.65
C SER A 2 12.31 62.84 28.12
N HIS A 3 13.31 61.94 28.19
CA HIS A 3 14.75 61.81 27.88
C HIS A 3 14.95 60.28 27.66
N GLY A 4 15.86 59.70 26.89
CA GLY A 4 17.25 60.05 26.60
C GLY A 4 18.22 59.38 27.58
N ASN A 5 18.70 58.15 27.31
CA ASN A 5 20.13 57.81 27.28
C ASN A 5 20.40 56.30 27.14
N GLY A 6 21.33 55.98 26.23
CA GLY A 6 22.01 54.70 26.14
C GLY A 6 23.44 54.76 26.69
N ARG A 7 24.27 53.83 26.16
CA ARG A 7 25.67 53.45 26.51
C ARG A 7 25.72 52.33 27.57
N GLY A 8 26.51 51.27 27.43
CA GLY A 8 27.54 50.93 26.45
C GLY A 8 28.59 50.02 27.11
N ALA A 9 29.02 48.99 26.37
CA ALA A 9 30.31 48.30 26.37
C ALA A 9 30.94 47.71 27.67
N GLY A 10 31.48 46.49 27.55
CA GLY A 10 32.47 45.95 28.50
C GLY A 10 32.74 44.46 28.38
N VAL A 11 33.55 44.07 27.40
CA VAL A 11 34.20 42.74 27.34
C VAL A 11 35.32 42.68 28.38
N ALA A 12 35.37 41.63 29.20
CA ALA A 12 36.54 41.31 30.02
C ALA A 12 36.89 39.82 29.85
N VAL A 13 38.05 39.60 29.24
CA VAL A 13 38.73 38.32 29.08
C VAL A 13 39.52 38.05 30.36
N GLY A 14 39.32 36.88 30.98
CA GLY A 14 40.12 36.40 32.10
C GLY A 14 40.74 35.05 31.77
N LEU A 15 42.04 35.05 31.48
CA LEU A 15 42.92 33.87 31.41
C LEU A 15 43.34 33.49 32.84
N GLY A 16 43.07 32.25 33.25
CA GLY A 16 43.42 31.73 34.58
C GLY A 16 43.68 30.23 34.55
N LYS A 17 44.98 29.91 34.57
CA LYS A 17 45.72 28.64 34.61
C LYS A 17 45.08 27.38 35.24
N CYS A 18 45.54 26.25 34.68
CA CYS A 18 45.33 24.86 35.05
C CYS A 18 45.66 24.53 36.52
N ALA A 19 44.84 23.68 37.13
CA ALA A 19 45.21 22.82 38.24
C ALA A 19 44.69 21.40 37.94
N ALA A 20 45.61 20.46 37.83
CA ALA A 20 45.35 19.04 37.63
C ALA A 20 44.85 18.42 38.95
N GLY A 21 43.67 17.80 38.90
CA GLY A 21 43.15 16.95 39.96
C GLY A 21 42.58 15.70 39.31
N GLY A 22 43.30 14.59 39.42
CA GLY A 22 42.85 13.29 38.91
C GLY A 22 41.61 12.81 39.66
N GLY A 23 40.55 12.52 38.91
CA GLY A 23 39.38 11.81 39.36
C GLY A 23 38.96 10.84 38.26
N GLU A 24 38.89 9.56 38.61
CA GLU A 24 38.50 8.46 37.74
C GLU A 24 37.09 8.69 37.16
N GLU A 25 37.01 9.19 35.93
CA GLU A 25 35.77 9.13 35.15
C GLU A 25 35.60 7.70 34.61
N GLY A 26 34.81 6.91 35.33
CA GLY A 26 34.25 5.68 34.81
C GLY A 26 33.57 5.96 33.47
N ALA A 27 34.09 5.34 32.41
CA ALA A 27 33.59 5.46 31.05
C ALA A 27 32.09 5.11 31.01
N ARG A 28 31.25 6.14 31.05
CA ARG A 28 29.80 6.01 30.92
C ARG A 28 29.54 5.61 29.48
N ALA A 29 29.47 4.30 29.22
CA ALA A 29 29.14 3.75 27.92
C ALA A 29 27.90 4.47 27.39
N THR A 30 28.09 5.27 26.34
CA THR A 30 27.04 6.08 25.73
C THR A 30 25.97 5.14 25.17
N ARG A 31 24.92 4.92 25.96
CA ARG A 31 23.78 4.08 25.55
C ARG A 31 23.25 4.62 24.24
N ARG A 32 23.28 3.79 23.19
CA ARG A 32 22.74 4.15 21.86
C ARG A 32 21.31 4.70 22.03
N PRO A 33 20.97 5.81 21.35
CA PRO A 33 19.62 6.36 21.43
C PRO A 33 18.61 5.31 20.93
N ARG A 34 17.59 5.03 21.74
CA ARG A 34 16.50 4.11 21.39
C ARG A 34 15.59 4.80 20.38
N VAL A 35 15.12 4.04 19.37
CA VAL A 35 14.07 4.50 18.45
C VAL A 35 12.83 4.87 19.25
N THR A 36 12.24 6.02 18.92
CA THR A 36 11.09 6.61 19.60
C THR A 36 9.82 6.45 18.76
N VAL A 37 8.74 5.97 19.37
CA VAL A 37 7.45 5.72 18.70
C VAL A 37 6.31 6.40 19.44
N ASP A 38 5.54 7.22 18.73
CA ASP A 38 4.27 7.78 19.22
C ASP A 38 3.13 6.78 18.96
N SER A 39 2.48 6.30 20.03
CA SER A 39 1.37 5.35 19.98
C SER A 39 0.03 5.98 20.39
N SER A 40 -0.03 7.30 20.64
CA SER A 40 -1.21 8.00 21.16
C SER A 40 -2.44 7.89 20.26
N LYS A 41 -2.24 7.72 18.96
CA LYS A 41 -3.30 7.59 17.95
C LYS A 41 -3.42 6.16 17.40
N ALA A 42 -2.84 5.14 18.04
CA ALA A 42 -2.74 3.78 17.49
C ALA A 42 -4.08 3.00 17.41
N LYS A 43 -5.10 3.38 18.21
CA LYS A 43 -6.45 2.75 18.23
C LYS A 43 -6.40 1.22 18.31
N THR A 44 -6.99 0.50 17.35
CA THR A 44 -7.11 -0.97 17.34
C THR A 44 -5.78 -1.70 17.35
N SER A 45 -4.68 -1.04 16.99
CA SER A 45 -3.34 -1.64 16.95
C SER A 45 -2.53 -1.49 18.24
N LEU A 46 -3.07 -0.79 19.26
CA LEU A 46 -2.32 -0.39 20.44
C LEU A 46 -1.67 -1.56 21.18
N GLU A 47 -2.44 -2.60 21.53
CA GLU A 47 -1.90 -3.72 22.32
C GLU A 47 -0.84 -4.53 21.55
N ALA A 48 -1.10 -4.84 20.28
CA ALA A 48 -0.13 -5.49 19.42
C ALA A 48 1.14 -4.64 19.19
N LEU A 49 0.99 -3.31 19.11
CA LEU A 49 2.10 -2.36 19.03
C LEU A 49 2.94 -2.37 20.31
N LYS A 50 2.31 -2.32 21.49
CA LYS A 50 3.01 -2.39 22.79
C LYS A 50 3.85 -3.67 22.92
N ILE A 51 3.29 -4.82 22.53
CA ILE A 51 4.03 -6.10 22.51
C ILE A 51 5.24 -5.99 21.57
N SER A 52 5.01 -5.47 20.36
CA SER A 52 6.08 -5.32 19.35
C SER A 52 7.20 -4.38 19.81
N LEU A 53 6.87 -3.24 20.42
CA LEU A 53 7.86 -2.27 20.92
C LEU A 53 8.68 -2.84 22.08
N ARG A 54 8.06 -3.63 22.97
CA ARG A 54 8.77 -4.36 24.04
C ARG A 54 9.76 -5.36 23.46
N GLN A 55 9.35 -6.16 22.47
CA GLN A 55 10.23 -7.12 21.78
C GLN A 55 11.42 -6.44 21.10
N LEU A 56 11.20 -5.26 20.50
CA LEU A 56 12.25 -4.48 19.83
C LEU A 56 13.10 -3.61 20.77
N ARG A 57 12.71 -3.50 22.05
CA ARG A 57 13.31 -2.60 23.05
C ARG A 57 13.27 -1.12 22.61
N TRP A 58 12.22 -0.73 21.90
CA TRP A 58 11.99 0.64 21.44
C TRP A 58 11.25 1.46 22.49
N LYS A 59 11.36 2.79 22.44
CA LYS A 59 10.76 3.68 23.44
C LYS A 59 9.40 4.16 22.95
N GLU A 60 8.35 3.77 23.68
CA GLU A 60 6.97 4.21 23.43
C GLU A 60 6.66 5.56 24.10
N PHE A 61 5.83 6.36 23.43
CA PHE A 61 5.18 7.56 23.96
C PHE A 61 3.65 7.44 23.79
N PRO A 62 2.93 6.91 24.80
CA PRO A 62 1.49 6.63 24.70
C PRO A 62 0.60 7.86 24.73
N PHE A 63 1.11 9.00 25.21
CA PHE A 63 0.39 10.27 25.27
C PHE A 63 0.95 11.31 24.28
N GLY A 64 1.79 10.87 23.34
CA GLY A 64 2.57 11.76 22.48
C GLY A 64 3.62 12.55 23.26
N ARG A 65 4.34 13.44 22.57
CA ARG A 65 5.31 14.36 23.19
C ARG A 65 5.57 15.58 22.31
N ARG A 66 6.12 16.65 22.90
CA ARG A 66 6.49 17.89 22.15
C ARG A 66 7.63 17.71 21.16
N LEU A 67 8.60 16.84 21.48
CA LEU A 67 9.74 16.57 20.61
C LEU A 67 9.36 15.57 19.50
N PRO A 68 9.85 15.74 18.26
CA PRO A 68 9.53 14.80 17.18
C PRO A 68 9.90 13.36 17.53
N CYS A 69 9.01 12.40 17.24
CA CYS A 69 9.30 10.98 17.33
C CYS A 69 9.91 10.49 16.01
N ASP A 70 10.65 9.37 16.06
CA ASP A 70 11.17 8.75 14.86
C ASP A 70 10.03 8.14 14.02
N ILE A 71 9.01 7.59 14.70
CA ILE A 71 7.84 6.95 14.09
C ILE A 71 6.56 7.40 14.79
N TYR A 72 5.54 7.70 13.99
CA TYR A 72 4.18 8.01 14.41
C TYR A 72 3.24 6.90 13.96
N TRP A 73 2.57 6.25 14.92
CA TRP A 73 1.68 5.13 14.65
C TRP A 73 0.21 5.53 14.86
N HIS A 74 -0.48 5.80 13.76
CA HIS A 74 -1.85 6.25 13.71
C HIS A 74 -2.81 5.13 13.27
N GLY A 75 -4.05 5.20 13.75
CA GLY A 75 -5.10 4.22 13.46
C GLY A 75 -5.81 4.45 12.12
N VAL A 76 -6.06 5.71 11.74
CA VAL A 76 -6.93 6.04 10.59
C VAL A 76 -6.23 6.93 9.56
N SER A 77 -5.80 8.12 9.97
CA SER A 77 -5.16 9.11 9.09
C SER A 77 -4.22 10.00 9.90
N PHE A 78 -3.50 10.88 9.22
CA PHE A 78 -2.76 11.99 9.81
C PHE A 78 -3.05 13.25 9.00
N HIS A 79 -2.93 14.41 9.63
CA HIS A 79 -3.00 15.70 8.96
C HIS A 79 -1.60 16.32 8.94
N GLU A 80 -1.26 17.03 7.86
CA GLU A 80 0.06 17.64 7.64
C GLU A 80 0.55 18.50 8.80
N ASN A 81 -0.36 19.20 9.48
CA ASN A 81 -0.04 20.12 10.56
C ASN A 81 0.50 19.44 11.83
N ASP A 82 0.38 18.11 11.93
CA ASP A 82 0.76 17.36 13.14
C ASP A 82 2.19 16.79 13.06
N ILE A 83 2.74 16.57 11.86
CA ILE A 83 3.99 15.81 11.67
C ILE A 83 4.85 16.43 10.57
N PHE A 84 5.98 17.03 10.96
CA PHE A 84 6.92 17.69 10.02
C PHE A 84 8.21 16.89 9.74
N SER A 85 8.40 15.74 10.40
CA SER A 85 9.58 14.90 10.25
C SER A 85 9.32 13.46 10.72
N GLY A 86 10.27 12.55 10.47
CA GLY A 86 10.14 11.15 10.87
C GLY A 86 9.32 10.33 9.88
N GLN A 87 8.69 9.27 10.37
CA GLN A 87 7.91 8.33 9.55
C GLN A 87 6.51 8.14 10.12
N VAL A 88 5.51 7.98 9.26
CA VAL A 88 4.10 7.76 9.66
C VAL A 88 3.53 6.54 8.95
N ASN A 89 2.73 5.74 9.67
CA ASN A 89 2.16 4.48 9.19
C ASN A 89 0.89 4.65 8.30
N LYS A 90 0.78 5.78 7.57
CA LYS A 90 -0.33 6.12 6.69
C LYS A 90 0.15 6.85 5.45
N PHE A 91 -0.48 6.60 4.30
CA PHE A 91 -0.38 7.45 3.12
C PHE A 91 -1.58 8.40 3.05
N PRO A 92 -1.36 9.68 2.67
CA PRO A 92 -2.43 10.58 2.28
C PRO A 92 -3.27 9.97 1.15
N GLY A 93 -4.60 10.09 1.22
CA GLY A 93 -5.52 9.61 0.17
C GLY A 93 -5.74 8.09 0.12
N MET A 94 -5.10 7.28 0.98
CA MET A 94 -5.24 5.82 0.91
C MET A 94 -6.69 5.36 1.17
N THR A 95 -7.36 5.95 2.16
CA THR A 95 -8.74 5.58 2.51
C THR A 95 -9.68 5.87 1.34
N GLU A 96 -9.49 7.01 0.69
CA GLU A 96 -10.25 7.49 -0.47
C GLU A 96 -10.00 6.61 -1.69
N THR A 97 -8.74 6.18 -1.89
CA THR A 97 -8.28 5.36 -3.02
C THR A 97 -8.82 3.93 -2.95
N VAL A 98 -8.94 3.35 -1.75
CA VAL A 98 -9.44 1.97 -1.58
C VAL A 98 -10.95 1.86 -1.34
N ARG A 99 -11.70 2.98 -1.37
CA ARG A 99 -13.17 2.94 -1.40
C ARG A 99 -13.65 2.11 -2.58
N LYS A 100 -14.82 1.48 -2.44
CA LYS A 100 -15.31 0.47 -3.39
C LYS A 100 -15.42 1.02 -4.80
N ILE A 101 -15.93 2.25 -4.95
CA ILE A 101 -16.05 2.93 -6.24
C ILE A 101 -14.66 3.24 -6.81
N THR A 102 -13.78 3.88 -6.03
CA THR A 102 -12.44 4.27 -6.50
C THR A 102 -11.58 3.06 -6.87
N LEU A 103 -11.60 2.01 -6.03
CA LEU A 103 -10.96 0.72 -6.29
C LEU A 103 -11.51 0.08 -7.57
N SER A 104 -12.84 0.07 -7.74
CA SER A 104 -13.48 -0.48 -8.94
C SER A 104 -13.07 0.30 -10.20
N ARG A 105 -13.02 1.63 -10.14
CA ARG A 105 -12.55 2.47 -11.25
C ARG A 105 -11.10 2.15 -11.60
N ALA A 106 -10.21 2.15 -10.61
CA ALA A 106 -8.79 1.87 -10.81
C ALA A 106 -8.55 0.48 -11.42
N VAL A 107 -9.22 -0.56 -10.89
CA VAL A 107 -9.07 -1.92 -11.42
C VAL A 107 -9.70 -2.06 -12.81
N ARG A 108 -10.86 -1.42 -13.08
CA ARG A 108 -11.50 -1.43 -14.41
C ARG A 108 -10.64 -0.74 -15.47
N THR A 109 -10.03 0.40 -15.16
CA THR A 109 -9.04 1.04 -16.05
C THR A 109 -7.91 0.07 -16.43
N MET A 110 -7.46 -0.74 -15.47
CA MET A 110 -6.45 -1.77 -15.75
C MET A 110 -7.01 -2.98 -16.50
N GLN A 111 -8.29 -3.32 -16.35
CA GLN A 111 -8.97 -4.35 -17.16
C GLN A 111 -9.13 -3.91 -18.62
N ASP A 112 -9.39 -2.63 -18.88
CA ASP A 112 -9.47 -2.09 -20.24
C ASP A 112 -8.12 -2.17 -20.97
N LEU A 113 -7.02 -1.91 -20.24
CA LEU A 113 -5.67 -2.02 -20.78
C LEU A 113 -5.17 -3.47 -20.87
N PHE A 114 -5.41 -4.26 -19.84
CA PHE A 114 -4.82 -5.58 -19.63
C PHE A 114 -5.86 -6.60 -19.13
N PRO A 115 -6.86 -6.97 -19.96
CA PRO A 115 -8.02 -7.76 -19.52
C PRO A 115 -7.63 -9.14 -18.97
N LEU A 116 -6.63 -9.80 -19.56
CA LEU A 116 -6.14 -11.10 -19.09
C LEU A 116 -5.39 -11.01 -17.76
N GLU A 117 -4.73 -9.88 -17.50
CA GLU A 117 -3.91 -9.69 -16.30
C GLU A 117 -4.74 -9.34 -15.07
N TYR A 118 -5.87 -8.65 -15.28
CA TYR A 118 -6.78 -8.14 -14.24
C TYR A 118 -8.12 -8.91 -14.16
N ASN A 119 -8.15 -10.15 -14.62
CA ASN A 119 -9.33 -11.03 -14.54
C ASN A 119 -9.62 -11.56 -13.12
N PHE A 120 -8.92 -11.08 -12.10
CA PHE A 120 -9.07 -11.45 -10.69
C PHE A 120 -10.06 -10.55 -9.93
N TYR A 121 -10.73 -9.63 -10.63
CA TYR A 121 -11.76 -8.75 -10.07
C TYR A 121 -13.08 -8.95 -10.84
N PRO A 122 -14.21 -9.27 -10.17
CA PRO A 122 -15.47 -9.53 -10.86
C PRO A 122 -16.01 -8.27 -11.57
N ARG A 123 -16.81 -8.47 -12.63
CA ARG A 123 -17.46 -7.36 -13.33
C ARG A 123 -18.28 -6.52 -12.36
N SER A 124 -18.16 -5.20 -12.49
CA SER A 124 -18.67 -4.25 -11.51
C SER A 124 -19.18 -2.98 -12.17
N TRP A 125 -20.33 -2.49 -11.71
CA TRP A 125 -21.00 -1.28 -12.16
C TRP A 125 -21.18 -0.31 -10.98
N ILE A 126 -21.05 0.97 -11.25
CA ILE A 126 -21.08 2.06 -10.25
C ILE A 126 -22.43 2.75 -10.33
N LEU A 127 -23.17 2.73 -9.23
CA LEU A 127 -24.48 3.33 -9.11
C LEU A 127 -24.41 4.70 -8.42
N PRO A 128 -25.32 5.64 -8.77
CA PRO A 128 -26.43 5.48 -9.72
C PRO A 128 -26.07 5.65 -11.20
N GLU A 129 -24.86 6.09 -11.53
CA GLU A 129 -24.51 6.62 -12.85
C GLU A 129 -24.51 5.56 -13.96
N GLU A 130 -24.10 4.34 -13.64
CA GLU A 130 -24.05 3.21 -14.58
C GLU A 130 -25.27 2.28 -14.45
N LEU A 131 -26.34 2.70 -13.76
CA LEU A 131 -27.56 1.90 -13.67
C LEU A 131 -28.14 1.54 -15.06
N PRO A 132 -28.27 2.48 -16.02
CA PRO A 132 -28.79 2.14 -17.35
C PRO A 132 -27.89 1.13 -18.07
N LEU A 133 -26.56 1.33 -17.98
CA LEU A 133 -25.56 0.43 -18.57
C LEU A 133 -25.65 -0.99 -17.99
N PHE A 134 -25.80 -1.09 -16.67
CA PHE A 134 -25.97 -2.36 -15.98
C PHE A 134 -27.24 -3.10 -16.45
N VAL A 135 -28.37 -2.40 -16.52
CA VAL A 135 -29.64 -2.98 -16.97
C VAL A 135 -29.54 -3.47 -18.42
N ASP A 136 -28.95 -2.66 -19.30
CA ASP A 136 -28.79 -3.00 -20.71
C ASP A 136 -27.85 -4.18 -20.93
N GLU A 137 -26.70 -4.19 -20.25
CA GLU A 137 -25.72 -5.28 -20.37
C GLU A 137 -26.29 -6.61 -19.84
N VAL A 138 -26.98 -6.60 -18.70
CA VAL A 138 -27.62 -7.79 -18.15
C VAL A 138 -28.70 -8.32 -19.09
N ARG A 139 -29.50 -7.43 -19.69
CA ARG A 139 -30.52 -7.80 -20.68
C ARG A 139 -29.90 -8.45 -21.90
N MET A 140 -28.91 -7.80 -22.52
CA MET A 140 -28.20 -8.31 -23.69
C MET A 140 -27.57 -9.68 -23.45
N LEU A 141 -26.94 -9.87 -22.28
CA LEU A 141 -26.32 -11.16 -21.93
C LEU A 141 -27.37 -12.26 -21.72
N LYS A 142 -28.48 -11.97 -21.05
CA LYS A 142 -29.61 -12.91 -20.90
C LYS A 142 -30.22 -13.30 -22.24
N ASP A 143 -30.36 -12.35 -23.17
CA ASP A 143 -30.88 -12.59 -24.51
C ASP A 143 -29.91 -13.48 -25.33
N SER A 144 -28.60 -13.27 -25.16
CA SER A 144 -27.56 -14.06 -25.85
C SER A 144 -27.37 -15.46 -25.26
N ASP A 145 -27.54 -15.63 -23.95
CA ASP A 145 -27.42 -16.89 -23.23
C ASP A 145 -28.53 -17.00 -22.17
N PRO A 146 -29.69 -17.61 -22.52
CA PRO A 146 -30.79 -17.82 -21.58
C PRO A 146 -30.45 -18.72 -20.38
N SER A 147 -29.34 -19.47 -20.46
CA SER A 147 -28.86 -20.30 -19.35
C SER A 147 -28.08 -19.49 -18.30
N TRP A 148 -27.64 -18.29 -18.66
CA TRP A 148 -26.92 -17.37 -17.78
C TRP A 148 -27.84 -16.83 -16.69
N LYS A 149 -27.66 -17.35 -15.47
CA LYS A 149 -28.44 -16.98 -14.27
C LYS A 149 -27.53 -16.29 -13.25
N PRO A 150 -27.10 -15.04 -13.50
CA PRO A 150 -26.17 -14.36 -12.63
C PRO A 150 -26.79 -14.09 -11.26
N THR A 151 -25.93 -13.90 -10.27
CA THR A 151 -26.28 -13.27 -9.00
C THR A 151 -25.33 -12.10 -8.83
N PHE A 152 -25.84 -10.98 -8.35
CA PHE A 152 -25.04 -9.80 -8.09
C PHE A 152 -25.06 -9.47 -6.60
N ILE A 153 -24.00 -8.82 -6.14
CA ILE A 153 -23.85 -8.30 -4.79
C ILE A 153 -23.79 -6.77 -4.87
N VAL A 154 -24.69 -6.11 -4.16
CA VAL A 154 -24.74 -4.66 -4.06
C VAL A 154 -23.98 -4.25 -2.81
N LYS A 155 -23.00 -3.36 -2.96
CA LYS A 155 -22.12 -2.90 -1.88
C LYS A 155 -22.15 -1.36 -1.80
N PRO A 156 -22.67 -0.76 -0.73
CA PRO A 156 -22.60 0.69 -0.54
C PRO A 156 -21.14 1.18 -0.46
N ASP A 157 -20.83 2.32 -1.07
CA ASP A 157 -19.44 2.81 -1.14
C ASP A 157 -18.87 3.13 0.25
N GLY A 158 -19.63 3.89 1.05
CA GLY A 158 -19.26 4.28 2.42
C GLY A 158 -19.54 3.23 3.50
N GLY A 159 -20.10 2.07 3.16
CA GLY A 159 -20.40 1.01 4.12
C GLY A 159 -19.14 0.26 4.57
N CYS A 160 -19.12 -0.20 5.82
CA CYS A 160 -18.10 -1.11 6.34
C CYS A 160 -18.77 -2.30 7.03
N GLN A 161 -18.01 -3.33 7.40
CA GLN A 161 -18.50 -4.44 8.26
C GLN A 161 -19.65 -5.29 7.70
N GLY A 162 -19.97 -5.15 6.42
CA GLY A 162 -21.09 -5.85 5.77
C GLY A 162 -22.40 -5.07 5.77
N ASP A 163 -22.43 -3.87 6.35
CA ASP A 163 -23.65 -3.06 6.45
C ASP A 163 -24.16 -2.61 5.07
N GLY A 164 -25.46 -2.77 4.85
CA GLY A 164 -26.15 -2.48 3.60
C GLY A 164 -25.78 -3.37 2.41
N ILE A 165 -25.02 -4.45 2.60
CA ILE A 165 -24.72 -5.41 1.53
C ILE A 165 -25.89 -6.37 1.35
N TYR A 166 -26.31 -6.58 0.11
CA TYR A 166 -27.36 -7.55 -0.24
C TYR A 166 -27.13 -8.17 -1.62
N LEU A 167 -27.77 -9.31 -1.86
CA LEU A 167 -27.74 -10.01 -3.13
C LEU A 167 -29.00 -9.74 -3.95
N ILE A 168 -28.84 -9.68 -5.28
CA ILE A 168 -29.93 -9.55 -6.25
C ILE A 168 -29.75 -10.55 -7.39
N LYS A 169 -30.85 -10.90 -8.07
CA LYS A 169 -30.81 -11.71 -9.30
C LYS A 169 -31.28 -10.94 -10.52
N ASP A 170 -32.13 -9.92 -10.34
CA ASP A 170 -32.54 -9.03 -11.40
C ASP A 170 -32.16 -7.57 -11.10
N PRO A 171 -31.76 -6.77 -12.11
CA PRO A 171 -31.59 -5.33 -11.94
C PRO A 171 -32.82 -4.62 -11.34
N SER A 172 -34.04 -5.12 -11.58
CA SER A 172 -35.26 -4.57 -10.96
C SER A 172 -35.30 -4.73 -9.44
N ASP A 173 -34.55 -5.68 -8.87
CA ASP A 173 -34.50 -5.94 -7.43
C ASP A 173 -33.64 -4.90 -6.67
N ILE A 174 -32.97 -3.99 -7.40
CA ILE A 174 -32.25 -2.88 -6.77
C ILE A 174 -33.25 -2.08 -5.95
N ARG A 175 -32.99 -1.99 -4.64
CA ARG A 175 -33.87 -1.30 -3.69
C ARG A 175 -33.76 0.22 -3.92
N LEU A 176 -34.53 0.73 -4.87
CA LEU A 176 -34.62 2.17 -5.19
C LEU A 176 -35.38 2.95 -4.12
N THR A 177 -36.12 2.27 -3.22
CA THR A 177 -36.90 2.88 -2.14
C THR A 177 -36.01 3.46 -1.05
N GLY A 178 -35.78 4.78 -1.13
CA GLY A 178 -35.45 5.64 0.01
C GLY A 178 -33.98 5.92 0.33
N SER A 179 -33.00 5.28 -0.32
CA SER A 179 -31.58 5.54 0.00
C SER A 179 -30.56 5.44 -1.16
N ILE A 180 -30.83 4.70 -2.25
CA ILE A 180 -29.85 4.53 -3.35
C ILE A 180 -29.86 5.67 -4.37
N GLN A 181 -30.98 6.38 -4.57
CA GLN A 181 -30.96 7.64 -5.33
C GLN A 181 -30.07 8.71 -4.66
N SER A 182 -29.65 8.51 -3.40
CA SER A 182 -28.78 9.40 -2.63
C SER A 182 -27.44 8.77 -2.19
N ARG A 183 -27.22 7.45 -2.34
CA ARG A 183 -26.02 6.77 -1.81
C ARG A 183 -25.31 5.96 -2.90
N PRO A 184 -24.11 6.38 -3.31
CA PRO A 184 -23.30 5.66 -4.28
C PRO A 184 -23.00 4.22 -3.84
N ALA A 185 -23.03 3.30 -4.79
CA ALA A 185 -22.81 1.88 -4.56
C ALA A 185 -22.09 1.21 -5.72
N VAL A 186 -21.51 0.04 -5.47
CA VAL A 186 -20.99 -0.85 -6.50
C VAL A 186 -21.89 -2.09 -6.57
N VAL A 187 -22.46 -2.35 -7.74
CA VAL A 187 -23.03 -3.65 -8.08
C VAL A 187 -21.93 -4.49 -8.68
N GLN A 188 -21.72 -5.70 -8.18
CA GLN A 188 -20.66 -6.57 -8.63
C GLN A 188 -21.19 -7.98 -8.86
N GLU A 189 -20.64 -8.72 -9.82
CA GLU A 189 -20.94 -10.14 -9.97
C GLU A 189 -20.56 -10.93 -8.72
N TYR A 190 -21.50 -11.73 -8.23
CA TYR A 190 -21.27 -12.58 -7.08
C TYR A 190 -20.56 -13.87 -7.49
N ILE A 191 -19.53 -14.25 -6.72
CA ILE A 191 -18.79 -15.49 -6.93
C ILE A 191 -19.59 -16.66 -6.33
N CYS A 192 -20.36 -17.35 -7.18
CA CYS A 192 -21.25 -18.45 -6.77
C CYS A 192 -20.54 -19.78 -6.44
N LYS A 193 -19.29 -19.96 -6.87
CA LYS A 193 -18.54 -21.22 -6.68
C LYS A 193 -17.24 -20.97 -5.90
N PRO A 194 -17.33 -20.52 -4.64
CA PRO A 194 -16.15 -20.37 -3.78
C PRO A 194 -15.56 -21.74 -3.43
N LEU A 195 -14.29 -21.77 -3.07
CA LEU A 195 -13.69 -22.88 -2.35
C LEU A 195 -14.37 -22.98 -0.99
N LEU A 196 -14.77 -24.20 -0.61
CA LEU A 196 -15.38 -24.46 0.69
C LEU A 196 -14.45 -25.32 1.54
N VAL A 197 -14.39 -25.01 2.82
CA VAL A 197 -13.75 -25.85 3.83
C VAL A 197 -14.81 -26.14 4.89
N ASP A 198 -15.01 -27.42 5.20
CA ASP A 198 -16.06 -27.88 6.12
C ASP A 198 -17.48 -27.42 5.69
N LYS A 199 -17.72 -27.33 4.36
CA LYS A 199 -18.94 -26.79 3.72
C LYS A 199 -19.17 -25.29 3.96
N LEU A 200 -18.28 -24.60 4.64
CA LEU A 200 -18.38 -23.17 4.93
C LEU A 200 -17.63 -22.36 3.87
N LYS A 201 -18.25 -21.23 3.48
CA LYS A 201 -17.57 -20.19 2.70
C LYS A 201 -16.59 -19.44 3.62
N PHE A 202 -15.45 -19.05 3.09
CA PHE A 202 -14.47 -18.24 3.82
C PHE A 202 -13.77 -17.27 2.89
N ASP A 203 -13.22 -16.20 3.45
CA ASP A 203 -12.26 -15.34 2.77
C ASP A 203 -10.92 -15.31 3.51
N ILE A 204 -9.93 -14.73 2.86
CA ILE A 204 -8.57 -14.58 3.37
C ILE A 204 -8.31 -13.09 3.57
N ARG A 205 -8.05 -12.70 4.82
CA ARG A 205 -7.47 -11.42 5.20
C ARG A 205 -5.94 -11.54 5.16
N LEU A 206 -5.33 -11.05 4.10
CA LEU A 206 -3.88 -11.00 3.93
C LEU A 206 -3.34 -9.60 4.26
N TYR A 207 -2.22 -9.54 4.98
CA TYR A 207 -1.59 -8.27 5.35
C TYR A 207 -0.48 -7.90 4.36
N VAL A 208 -0.55 -6.68 3.82
CA VAL A 208 0.40 -6.16 2.84
C VAL A 208 0.97 -4.84 3.34
N LEU A 209 2.30 -4.74 3.42
CA LEU A 209 2.98 -3.49 3.73
C LEU A 209 3.38 -2.80 2.43
N LEU A 210 2.77 -1.64 2.18
CA LEU A 210 3.26 -0.66 1.22
C LEU A 210 4.29 0.22 1.92
N LYS A 211 5.57 -0.01 1.63
CA LYS A 211 6.67 0.68 2.34
C LYS A 211 7.04 2.02 1.68
N SER A 212 6.87 2.13 0.38
CA SER A 212 7.25 3.32 -0.40
C SER A 212 6.50 3.34 -1.74
N LEU A 213 6.19 4.54 -2.24
CA LEU A 213 5.64 4.78 -3.58
C LEU A 213 6.72 5.05 -4.63
N GLU A 214 7.88 5.58 -4.20
CA GLU A 214 8.98 5.94 -5.10
C GLU A 214 10.35 5.75 -4.40
N PRO A 215 11.10 4.67 -4.73
CA PRO A 215 10.68 3.55 -5.58
C PRO A 215 9.52 2.78 -4.93
N LEU A 216 8.67 2.16 -5.75
CA LEU A 216 7.58 1.31 -5.25
C LEU A 216 8.17 0.12 -4.47
N GLU A 217 7.71 -0.08 -3.24
CA GLU A 217 8.14 -1.20 -2.40
C GLU A 217 6.94 -1.88 -1.73
N ILE A 218 6.75 -3.17 -2.02
CA ILE A 218 5.61 -3.96 -1.55
C ILE A 218 6.13 -5.20 -0.82
N TYR A 219 5.58 -5.44 0.37
CA TYR A 219 5.87 -6.62 1.17
C TYR A 219 4.56 -7.34 1.53
N ILE A 220 4.58 -8.66 1.49
CA ILE A 220 3.41 -9.50 1.81
C ILE A 220 3.75 -10.32 3.06
N ALA A 221 2.81 -10.40 4.00
CA ALA A 221 2.94 -11.28 5.15
C ALA A 221 2.86 -12.75 4.70
N LYS A 222 3.74 -13.61 5.22
CA LYS A 222 3.73 -15.06 4.97
C LYS A 222 2.42 -15.73 5.37
N ASP A 223 1.65 -15.13 6.26
CA ASP A 223 0.39 -15.64 6.77
C ASP A 223 -0.66 -14.54 6.85
N GLY A 224 -1.91 -14.95 7.03
CA GLY A 224 -3.08 -14.11 7.19
C GLY A 224 -4.15 -14.81 8.01
N LEU A 225 -5.37 -14.27 7.98
CA LEU A 225 -6.51 -14.84 8.69
C LEU A 225 -7.55 -15.34 7.70
N SER A 226 -7.96 -16.61 7.81
CA SER A 226 -9.12 -17.14 7.11
C SER A 226 -10.37 -16.97 7.97
N ARG A 227 -11.37 -16.25 7.46
CA ARG A 227 -12.62 -15.92 8.18
C ARG A 227 -13.78 -16.68 7.58
N PHE A 228 -14.45 -17.47 8.40
CA PHE A 228 -15.51 -18.37 7.98
C PHE A 228 -16.89 -17.76 8.18
N CYS A 229 -17.77 -18.02 7.23
CA CYS A 229 -19.21 -18.00 7.43
C CYS A 229 -19.60 -19.01 8.52
N THR A 230 -20.73 -18.77 9.20
CA THR A 230 -21.21 -19.66 10.27
C THR A 230 -22.28 -20.64 9.83
N GLU A 231 -22.77 -20.51 8.59
CA GLU A 231 -23.73 -21.44 8.00
C GLU A 231 -23.16 -22.14 6.75
N PRO A 232 -23.52 -23.43 6.52
CA PRO A 232 -23.13 -24.17 5.33
C PRO A 232 -23.54 -23.45 4.04
N TYR A 233 -22.58 -23.31 3.12
CA TYR A 233 -22.79 -22.61 1.87
C TYR A 233 -23.71 -23.39 0.93
N GLN A 234 -24.66 -22.68 0.33
CA GLN A 234 -25.42 -23.12 -0.82
C GLN A 234 -25.33 -22.05 -1.92
N GLU A 235 -25.37 -22.47 -3.19
CA GLU A 235 -25.38 -21.49 -4.29
C GLU A 235 -26.62 -20.57 -4.19
N PRO A 236 -26.51 -19.29 -4.58
CA PRO A 236 -27.61 -18.35 -4.41
C PRO A 236 -28.87 -18.73 -5.21
N THR A 237 -30.01 -18.72 -4.54
CA THR A 237 -31.37 -18.92 -5.05
C THR A 237 -32.27 -17.84 -4.44
N LEU A 238 -33.45 -17.59 -5.02
CA LEU A 238 -34.39 -16.61 -4.45
C LEU A 238 -34.77 -16.92 -2.99
N LYS A 239 -34.65 -18.19 -2.57
CA LYS A 239 -34.96 -18.65 -1.21
C LYS A 239 -33.86 -18.35 -0.19
N ASN A 240 -32.61 -18.13 -0.60
CA ASN A 240 -31.48 -17.96 0.32
C ASN A 240 -30.72 -16.63 0.16
N LEU A 241 -31.08 -15.73 -0.76
CA LEU A 241 -30.38 -14.43 -0.94
C LEU A 241 -30.28 -13.60 0.35
N HIS A 242 -31.27 -13.72 1.23
CA HIS A 242 -31.34 -13.00 2.51
C HIS A 242 -30.53 -13.67 3.63
N GLN A 243 -30.03 -14.90 3.42
CA GLN A 243 -29.26 -15.66 4.40
C GLN A 243 -27.81 -15.17 4.44
N VAL A 244 -27.60 -14.05 5.14
CA VAL A 244 -26.31 -13.35 5.21
C VAL A 244 -25.19 -14.20 5.80
N PHE A 245 -25.48 -15.07 6.77
CA PHE A 245 -24.48 -15.90 7.48
C PHE A 245 -23.83 -16.98 6.62
N MET A 246 -24.44 -17.38 5.50
CA MET A 246 -23.79 -18.28 4.51
C MET A 246 -23.10 -17.53 3.38
N HIS A 247 -23.47 -16.27 3.12
CA HIS A 247 -23.01 -15.52 1.95
C HIS A 247 -21.94 -14.47 2.25
N LEU A 248 -21.92 -13.90 3.47
CA LEU A 248 -21.02 -12.84 3.89
C LEU A 248 -20.04 -13.35 4.96
N THR A 249 -18.75 -13.16 4.71
CA THR A 249 -17.62 -13.65 5.54
C THR A 249 -17.19 -12.64 6.60
N ASN A 250 -17.86 -11.49 6.70
CA ASN A 250 -17.49 -10.41 7.61
C ASN A 250 -17.53 -10.91 9.06
N TYR A 251 -16.41 -10.77 9.78
CA TYR A 251 -16.30 -11.15 11.18
C TYR A 251 -17.32 -10.45 12.07
N SER A 252 -17.52 -9.14 11.87
CA SER A 252 -18.50 -8.32 12.59
C SER A 252 -19.94 -8.82 12.47
N LEU A 253 -20.27 -9.50 11.37
CA LEU A 253 -21.58 -10.11 11.19
C LEU A 253 -21.60 -11.48 11.89
N ASN A 254 -20.64 -12.33 11.55
CA ASN A 254 -20.64 -13.73 11.97
C ASN A 254 -20.41 -13.92 13.48
N ILE A 255 -19.73 -13.00 14.17
CA ILE A 255 -19.51 -13.09 15.62
C ILE A 255 -20.82 -13.11 16.43
N HIS A 256 -21.88 -12.49 15.90
CA HIS A 256 -23.20 -12.46 16.54
C HIS A 256 -24.05 -13.70 16.21
N SER A 257 -23.55 -14.61 15.37
CA SER A 257 -24.23 -15.88 15.10
C SER A 257 -24.04 -16.83 16.27
N GLY A 258 -25.10 -17.50 16.72
CA GLY A 258 -25.01 -18.55 17.74
C GLY A 258 -24.12 -19.74 17.33
N ASN A 259 -23.77 -19.84 16.04
CA ASN A 259 -22.88 -20.87 15.48
C ASN A 259 -21.41 -20.41 15.39
N PHE A 260 -21.06 -19.22 15.89
CA PHE A 260 -19.68 -18.74 15.84
C PHE A 260 -18.82 -19.46 16.87
N ILE A 261 -17.74 -20.09 16.42
CA ILE A 261 -16.84 -20.85 17.29
C ILE A 261 -15.56 -20.06 17.50
N HIS A 262 -15.41 -19.49 18.69
CA HIS A 262 -14.11 -19.06 19.22
C HIS A 262 -13.29 -20.30 19.56
N SER A 263 -12.06 -20.35 19.08
CA SER A 263 -11.16 -21.49 19.25
C SER A 263 -9.83 -20.99 19.79
N ASP A 264 -9.30 -21.67 20.80
CA ASP A 264 -7.96 -21.43 21.34
C ASP A 264 -6.86 -22.00 20.41
N SER A 265 -7.25 -22.89 19.49
CA SER A 265 -6.38 -23.46 18.47
C SER A 265 -6.44 -22.66 17.17
N VAL A 266 -5.26 -22.50 16.56
CA VAL A 266 -5.02 -21.81 15.28
C VAL A 266 -5.65 -22.49 14.05
N ASN A 267 -6.01 -23.77 14.20
CA ASN A 267 -6.46 -24.64 13.11
C ASN A 267 -7.98 -24.91 13.09
N THR A 268 -8.71 -24.45 14.11
CA THR A 268 -10.12 -24.77 14.32
C THR A 268 -10.94 -23.51 14.57
N GLY A 269 -12.27 -23.63 14.57
CA GLY A 269 -13.18 -22.50 14.78
C GLY A 269 -13.46 -21.67 13.52
N SER A 270 -14.13 -20.53 13.72
CA SER A 270 -14.61 -19.64 12.66
C SER A 270 -13.56 -18.62 12.19
N LYS A 271 -12.36 -18.64 12.78
CA LYS A 271 -11.18 -17.86 12.39
C LYS A 271 -9.94 -18.76 12.52
N ARG A 272 -9.18 -18.90 11.43
CA ARG A 272 -8.00 -19.79 11.35
C ARG A 272 -6.83 -19.06 10.69
N THR A 273 -5.61 -19.52 10.88
CA THR A 273 -4.48 -18.99 10.09
C THR A 273 -4.62 -19.42 8.63
N PHE A 274 -4.10 -18.62 7.69
CA PHE A 274 -4.13 -19.01 6.29
C PHE A 274 -3.17 -20.18 6.01
N SER A 275 -2.04 -20.25 6.72
CA SER A 275 -1.12 -21.40 6.68
C SER A 275 -1.83 -22.72 7.00
N SER A 276 -2.77 -22.71 7.95
CA SER A 276 -3.62 -23.88 8.26
C SER A 276 -4.39 -24.38 7.04
N ILE A 277 -5.02 -23.46 6.31
CA ILE A 277 -5.77 -23.76 5.09
C ILE A 277 -4.85 -24.26 3.99
N LEU A 278 -3.69 -23.63 3.80
CA LEU A 278 -2.70 -24.06 2.82
C LEU A 278 -2.18 -25.47 3.11
N CYS A 279 -1.91 -25.81 4.36
CA CYS A 279 -1.51 -27.16 4.77
C CYS A 279 -2.59 -28.20 4.40
N ARG A 280 -3.86 -27.89 4.68
CA ARG A 280 -5.01 -28.74 4.34
C ARG A 280 -5.23 -28.88 2.82
N LEU A 281 -4.93 -27.84 2.04
CA LEU A 281 -5.00 -27.90 0.58
C LEU A 281 -3.86 -28.76 0.02
N SER A 282 -2.65 -28.59 0.55
CA SER A 282 -1.46 -29.37 0.18
C SER A 282 -1.68 -30.87 0.44
N SER A 283 -2.22 -31.24 1.61
CA SER A 283 -2.51 -32.64 1.93
C SER A 283 -3.60 -33.28 1.05
N ARG A 284 -4.35 -32.47 0.31
CA ARG A 284 -5.33 -32.90 -0.70
C ARG A 284 -4.79 -32.83 -2.14
N GLY A 285 -3.49 -32.59 -2.31
CA GLY A 285 -2.81 -32.57 -3.61
C GLY A 285 -2.92 -31.25 -4.38
N ALA A 286 -3.33 -30.15 -3.73
CA ALA A 286 -3.36 -28.84 -4.38
C ALA A 286 -1.95 -28.25 -4.52
N ASP A 287 -1.69 -27.57 -5.65
CA ASP A 287 -0.45 -26.81 -5.85
C ASP A 287 -0.49 -25.48 -5.09
N VAL A 288 -0.06 -25.53 -3.82
CA VAL A 288 0.01 -24.37 -2.93
C VAL A 288 1.07 -23.36 -3.39
N LYS A 289 2.15 -23.80 -4.05
CA LYS A 289 3.20 -22.90 -4.56
C LYS A 289 2.63 -22.01 -5.66
N LYS A 290 1.89 -22.59 -6.60
CA LYS A 290 1.19 -21.85 -7.65
C LYS A 290 0.13 -20.92 -7.06
N LEU A 291 -0.72 -21.41 -6.14
CA LEU A 291 -1.73 -20.57 -5.48
C LEU A 291 -1.10 -19.34 -4.81
N TRP A 292 0.00 -19.52 -4.09
CA TRP A 292 0.70 -18.41 -3.45
C TRP A 292 1.30 -17.43 -4.48
N SER A 293 1.84 -17.93 -5.59
CA SER A 293 2.29 -17.11 -6.72
C SER A 293 1.16 -16.27 -7.31
N ASP A 294 -0.02 -16.88 -7.52
CA ASP A 294 -1.20 -16.20 -8.03
C ASP A 294 -1.69 -15.09 -7.07
N ILE A 295 -1.64 -15.34 -5.74
CA ILE A 295 -1.93 -14.34 -4.71
C ILE A 295 -0.91 -13.19 -4.73
N ILE A 296 0.39 -13.49 -4.85
CA ILE A 296 1.43 -12.45 -4.97
C ILE A 296 1.16 -11.57 -6.19
N SER A 297 0.87 -12.20 -7.34
CA SER A 297 0.54 -11.48 -8.58
C SER A 297 -0.68 -10.58 -8.38
N LEU A 298 -1.77 -11.09 -7.78
CA LEU A 298 -2.98 -10.32 -7.49
C LEU A 298 -2.66 -9.08 -6.65
N VAL A 299 -1.88 -9.23 -5.56
CA VAL A 299 -1.50 -8.12 -4.68
C VAL A 299 -0.67 -7.07 -5.43
N ILE A 300 0.37 -7.48 -6.17
CA ILE A 300 1.22 -6.54 -6.92
C ILE A 300 0.38 -5.76 -7.94
N LYS A 301 -0.42 -6.45 -8.74
CA LYS A 301 -1.27 -5.84 -9.78
C LYS A 301 -2.29 -4.87 -9.19
N THR A 302 -2.88 -5.20 -8.04
CA THR A 302 -3.81 -4.32 -7.32
C THR A 302 -3.10 -3.06 -6.83
N ILE A 303 -1.93 -3.17 -6.21
CA ILE A 303 -1.17 -1.99 -5.76
C ILE A 303 -0.72 -1.13 -6.96
N ILE A 304 -0.32 -1.73 -8.09
CA ILE A 304 -0.01 -1.00 -9.32
C ILE A 304 -1.21 -0.19 -9.80
N ALA A 305 -2.43 -0.74 -9.71
CA ALA A 305 -3.66 -0.02 -10.09
C ALA A 305 -3.95 1.17 -9.16
N LEU A 306 -3.62 1.06 -7.86
CA LEU A 306 -3.88 2.11 -6.86
C LEU A 306 -2.80 3.19 -6.79
N THR A 307 -1.57 2.86 -7.18
CA THR A 307 -0.39 3.74 -7.09
C THR A 307 -0.58 5.11 -7.77
N PRO A 308 -1.17 5.22 -8.99
CA PRO A 308 -1.33 6.48 -9.71
C PRO A 308 -2.13 7.51 -8.91
N GLU A 309 -3.30 7.12 -8.40
CA GLU A 309 -4.18 7.98 -7.62
C GLU A 309 -3.51 8.40 -6.30
N LEU A 310 -2.87 7.43 -5.65
CA LEU A 310 -2.22 7.66 -4.37
C LEU A 310 -1.02 8.62 -4.50
N LYS A 311 -0.30 8.61 -5.62
CA LYS A 311 0.76 9.58 -5.91
C LYS A 311 0.22 11.00 -6.06
N VAL A 312 -0.98 11.18 -6.61
CA VAL A 312 -1.62 12.50 -6.71
C VAL A 312 -1.93 13.05 -5.32
N TYR A 313 -2.58 12.25 -4.46
CA TYR A 313 -2.83 12.63 -3.06
C TYR A 313 -1.52 12.88 -2.29
N TYR A 314 -0.54 12.00 -2.44
CA TYR A 314 0.75 12.14 -1.78
C TYR A 314 1.46 13.43 -2.18
N GLN A 315 1.46 13.79 -3.46
CA GLN A 315 2.09 15.01 -3.96
C GLN A 315 1.33 16.28 -3.54
N SER A 316 0.00 16.18 -3.43
CA SER A 316 -0.85 17.26 -2.92
C SER A 316 -0.49 17.58 -1.47
N ASP A 317 -0.45 16.55 -0.62
CA ASP A 317 -0.34 16.72 0.82
C ASP A 317 1.13 16.78 1.30
N ILE A 318 2.05 16.11 0.61
CA ILE A 318 3.48 16.12 0.90
C ILE A 318 4.27 16.50 -0.37
N PRO A 319 4.27 17.79 -0.76
CA PRO A 319 4.95 18.24 -1.97
C PRO A 319 6.46 18.02 -1.91
N ALA A 320 7.05 17.64 -3.05
CA ALA A 320 8.49 17.52 -3.19
C ALA A 320 9.23 18.81 -2.75
N GLY A 321 10.26 18.64 -1.92
CA GLY A 321 11.09 19.75 -1.43
C GLY A 321 10.54 20.49 -0.21
N LYS A 322 9.39 20.10 0.35
CA LYS A 322 8.93 20.57 1.67
C LYS A 322 9.25 19.55 2.77
N PRO A 323 9.52 19.99 4.01
CA PRO A 323 9.59 19.09 5.16
C PRO A 323 8.28 18.32 5.31
N GLY A 324 8.36 17.00 5.47
CA GLY A 324 7.21 16.13 5.67
C GLY A 324 7.66 14.73 6.07
N PRO A 325 6.75 13.91 6.63
CA PRO A 325 7.08 12.55 7.04
C PRO A 325 7.21 11.64 5.83
N THR A 326 8.03 10.59 5.93
CA THR A 326 7.93 9.49 4.96
C THR A 326 6.84 8.53 5.38
N CYS A 327 6.05 8.08 4.43
CA CYS A 327 4.88 7.25 4.68
C CYS A 327 5.18 5.76 4.42
N PHE A 328 4.57 4.90 5.22
CA PHE A 328 4.44 3.46 4.99
C PHE A 328 3.06 3.04 5.47
N GLN A 329 2.47 1.94 5.00
CA GLN A 329 1.14 1.54 5.47
C GLN A 329 0.89 0.05 5.36
N ILE A 330 0.29 -0.52 6.40
CA ILE A 330 -0.24 -1.89 6.39
C ILE A 330 -1.67 -1.85 5.86
N LEU A 331 -1.92 -2.61 4.80
CA LEU A 331 -3.21 -2.80 4.15
C LEU A 331 -3.73 -4.21 4.42
N GLY A 332 -5.05 -4.36 4.51
CA GLY A 332 -5.72 -5.65 4.60
C GLY A 332 -6.36 -6.01 3.27
N PHE A 333 -5.88 -7.03 2.60
CA PHE A 333 -6.46 -7.56 1.37
C PHE A 333 -7.48 -8.63 1.71
N ASP A 334 -8.68 -8.52 1.16
CA ASP A 334 -9.73 -9.52 1.32
C ASP A 334 -9.82 -10.31 0.02
N ILE A 335 -9.42 -11.58 0.08
CA ILE A 335 -9.28 -12.45 -1.09
C ILE A 335 -10.20 -13.65 -0.92
N LEU A 336 -10.97 -13.97 -1.95
CA LEU A 336 -11.79 -15.17 -2.03
C LEU A 336 -11.11 -16.18 -2.97
N LEU A 337 -10.99 -17.44 -2.55
CA LEU A 337 -10.60 -18.51 -3.46
C LEU A 337 -11.83 -19.10 -4.13
N MET A 338 -11.79 -19.22 -5.45
CA MET A 338 -12.79 -19.97 -6.20
C MET A 338 -12.57 -21.49 -6.04
N LYS A 339 -13.56 -22.30 -6.41
CA LYS A 339 -13.47 -23.77 -6.37
C LYS A 339 -12.28 -24.33 -7.16
N ASN A 340 -11.86 -23.64 -8.22
CA ASN A 340 -10.68 -23.95 -9.03
C ASN A 340 -9.36 -23.36 -8.48
N LEU A 341 -9.37 -22.89 -7.24
CA LEU A 341 -8.25 -22.22 -6.55
C LEU A 341 -7.80 -20.88 -7.14
N LYS A 342 -8.54 -20.30 -8.10
CA LYS A 342 -8.25 -18.95 -8.59
C LYS A 342 -8.52 -17.93 -7.47
N PRO A 343 -7.55 -17.08 -7.09
CA PRO A 343 -7.77 -16.01 -6.13
C PRO A 343 -8.51 -14.83 -6.79
N MET A 344 -9.51 -14.30 -6.08
CA MET A 344 -10.32 -13.17 -6.50
C MET A 344 -10.28 -12.08 -5.43
N LEU A 345 -10.04 -10.83 -5.85
CA LEU A 345 -10.03 -9.68 -4.94
C LEU A 345 -11.47 -9.28 -4.60
N LEU A 346 -11.77 -9.16 -3.30
CA LEU A 346 -13.06 -8.65 -2.81
C LEU A 346 -12.98 -7.15 -2.46
N GLU A 347 -11.98 -6.76 -1.68
CA GLU A 347 -11.75 -5.38 -1.23
C GLU A 347 -10.31 -5.20 -0.70
N VAL A 348 -9.90 -3.94 -0.57
CA VAL A 348 -8.66 -3.54 0.11
C VAL A 348 -9.03 -2.61 1.26
N ASN A 349 -8.57 -2.94 2.46
CA ASN A 349 -8.82 -2.19 3.67
C ASN A 349 -7.60 -1.32 4.02
N ALA A 350 -7.77 0.01 4.00
CA ALA A 350 -6.72 0.96 4.38
C ALA A 350 -6.33 0.87 5.87
N ASN A 351 -7.31 0.49 6.71
CA ASN A 351 -7.19 0.46 8.15
C ASN A 351 -7.71 -0.90 8.67
N PRO A 352 -7.03 -2.02 8.35
CA PRO A 352 -7.47 -3.33 8.84
C PRO A 352 -7.44 -3.34 10.37
N SER A 353 -8.42 -4.01 10.99
CA SER A 353 -8.38 -4.20 12.45
C SER A 353 -7.12 -4.97 12.84
N MET A 354 -6.32 -4.37 13.72
CA MET A 354 -5.13 -4.97 14.32
C MET A 354 -5.36 -5.36 15.79
N ARG A 355 -6.64 -5.43 16.22
CA ARG A 355 -7.00 -5.88 17.57
C ARG A 355 -6.63 -7.36 17.73
N ILE A 356 -6.05 -7.73 18.87
CA ILE A 356 -5.62 -9.10 19.21
C ILE A 356 -6.48 -9.74 20.30
N GLU A 357 -7.62 -9.12 20.59
CA GLU A 357 -8.60 -9.49 21.60
C GLU A 357 -9.98 -9.52 20.95
N HIS A 358 -10.92 -10.20 21.60
CA HIS A 358 -12.34 -10.19 21.26
C HIS A 358 -13.18 -9.92 22.50
N GLU A 359 -14.34 -9.31 22.31
CA GLU A 359 -15.29 -9.09 23.40
C GLU A 359 -16.06 -10.39 23.65
N GLN A 360 -16.08 -10.83 24.90
CA GLN A 360 -16.86 -11.96 25.38
C GLN A 360 -17.86 -11.46 26.41
N GLU A 361 -19.13 -11.81 26.23
CA GLU A 361 -20.17 -11.51 27.23
C GLU A 361 -20.08 -12.55 28.36
N LEU A 362 -19.84 -12.08 29.58
CA LEU A 362 -19.77 -12.93 30.78
C LEU A 362 -21.16 -13.07 31.44
N SER A 363 -21.93 -11.99 31.39
CA SER A 363 -23.32 -11.92 31.86
C SER A 363 -24.05 -10.82 31.08
N PRO A 364 -25.40 -10.80 31.06
CA PRO A 364 -26.16 -9.86 30.24
C PRO A 364 -25.69 -8.40 30.42
N GLY A 365 -25.09 -7.84 29.36
CA GLY A 365 -24.58 -6.46 29.33
C GLY A 365 -23.18 -6.24 29.93
N VAL A 366 -22.49 -7.29 30.39
CA VAL A 366 -21.11 -7.23 30.92
C VAL A 366 -20.16 -7.95 29.97
N PHE A 367 -19.24 -7.18 29.39
CA PHE A 367 -18.27 -7.66 28.40
C PHE A 367 -16.85 -7.59 28.92
N GLU A 368 -16.05 -8.61 28.63
CA GLU A 368 -14.61 -8.66 28.88
C GLU A 368 -13.84 -8.78 27.55
N ASN A 369 -12.65 -8.18 27.47
CA ASN A 369 -11.76 -8.37 26.34
C ASN A 369 -10.84 -9.58 26.60
N VAL A 370 -11.04 -10.65 25.83
CA VAL A 370 -10.26 -11.88 25.95
C VAL A 370 -9.25 -11.97 24.80
N PRO A 371 -7.98 -12.35 25.07
CA PRO A 371 -6.98 -12.54 24.02
C PRO A 371 -7.44 -13.53 22.94
N SER A 372 -7.06 -13.27 21.70
CA SER A 372 -7.26 -14.20 20.59
C SER A 372 -5.91 -14.69 20.09
N PRO A 373 -5.51 -15.94 20.40
CA PRO A 373 -4.19 -16.46 20.05
C PRO A 373 -3.86 -16.35 18.55
N VAL A 374 -4.84 -16.64 17.69
CA VAL A 374 -4.71 -16.57 16.23
C VAL A 374 -4.45 -15.14 15.74
N ASP A 375 -5.15 -14.17 16.31
CA ASP A 375 -4.96 -12.76 15.97
C ASP A 375 -3.60 -12.27 16.48
N GLU A 376 -3.20 -12.64 17.71
CA GLU A 376 -1.92 -12.26 18.30
C GLU A 376 -0.74 -12.77 17.47
N GLU A 377 -0.73 -14.08 17.15
CA GLU A 377 0.32 -14.73 16.36
C GLU A 377 0.59 -14.00 15.04
N VAL A 378 -0.48 -13.68 14.29
CA VAL A 378 -0.37 -13.03 12.99
C VAL A 378 -0.08 -11.54 13.12
N LYS A 379 -0.86 -10.80 13.91
CA LYS A 379 -0.84 -9.33 13.91
C LYS A 379 0.38 -8.75 14.62
N VAL A 380 0.82 -9.36 15.73
CA VAL A 380 2.04 -8.91 16.41
C VAL A 380 3.25 -9.09 15.50
N ALA A 381 3.35 -10.23 14.80
CA ALA A 381 4.43 -10.47 13.84
C ALA A 381 4.44 -9.42 12.72
N VAL A 382 3.26 -9.11 12.14
CA VAL A 382 3.12 -8.10 11.08
C VAL A 382 3.57 -6.71 11.56
N ILE A 383 3.14 -6.27 12.75
CA ILE A 383 3.52 -4.95 13.30
C ILE A 383 5.01 -4.91 13.63
N ARG A 384 5.53 -5.90 14.36
CA ARG A 384 6.94 -6.00 14.71
C ARG A 384 7.83 -5.96 13.48
N ASP A 385 7.54 -6.78 12.48
CA ASP A 385 8.40 -6.89 11.30
C ASP A 385 8.23 -5.68 10.38
N THR A 386 7.08 -5.00 10.38
CA THR A 386 6.94 -3.66 9.77
C THR A 386 7.91 -2.68 10.43
N LEU A 387 7.91 -2.57 11.76
CA LEU A 387 8.82 -1.70 12.50
C LEU A 387 10.29 -2.01 12.19
N ARG A 388 10.67 -3.29 12.12
CA ARG A 388 12.04 -3.72 11.75
C ARG A 388 12.44 -3.32 10.34
N LEU A 389 11.49 -3.25 9.39
CA LEU A 389 11.71 -2.84 8.01
C LEU A 389 11.80 -1.31 7.85
N VAL A 390 11.15 -0.56 8.74
CA VAL A 390 11.19 0.91 8.76
C VAL A 390 12.13 1.47 9.83
N ASP A 391 13.05 0.67 10.37
CA ASP A 391 14.01 1.11 11.38
C ASP A 391 14.84 2.33 10.87
N PRO A 392 14.67 3.53 11.47
CA PRO A 392 15.39 4.73 11.06
C PRO A 392 16.92 4.57 11.17
N GLN A 393 17.39 3.72 12.09
CA GLN A 393 18.82 3.45 12.27
C GLN A 393 19.39 2.58 11.16
N LYS A 394 18.58 1.67 10.58
CA LYS A 394 18.98 0.92 9.37
C LYS A 394 19.05 1.85 8.16
N LYS A 395 18.07 2.75 8.02
CA LYS A 395 18.05 3.74 6.94
C LYS A 395 19.29 4.63 6.96
N LYS A 396 19.61 5.24 8.11
CA LYS A 396 20.82 6.08 8.28
C LYS A 396 22.12 5.34 7.90
N ARG A 397 22.28 4.07 8.33
CA ARG A 397 23.45 3.26 7.99
C ARG A 397 23.57 3.03 6.48
N LYS A 398 22.46 2.71 5.83
CA LYS A 398 22.41 2.50 4.38
C LYS A 398 22.70 3.80 3.61
N ASP A 399 22.13 4.92 4.03
CA ASP A 399 22.34 6.23 3.39
C ASP A 399 23.81 6.67 3.47
N ILE A 400 24.47 6.45 4.62
CA ILE A 400 25.90 6.70 4.79
C ILE A 400 26.73 5.79 3.87
N GLN A 401 26.40 4.50 3.82
CA GLN A 401 27.08 3.54 2.97
C GLN A 401 26.94 3.90 1.47
N ASP A 402 25.72 4.21 1.02
CA ASP A 402 25.45 4.59 -0.37
C ASP A 402 26.12 5.91 -0.74
N SER A 403 26.16 6.88 0.19
CA SER A 403 26.87 8.15 0.00
C SER A 403 28.37 7.95 -0.13
N LEU A 404 28.97 7.10 0.71
CA LEU A 404 30.38 6.71 0.60
C LEU A 404 30.68 6.02 -0.73
N ILE A 405 29.82 5.10 -1.19
CA ILE A 405 29.96 4.44 -2.49
C ILE A 405 29.92 5.46 -3.63
N ARG A 406 28.99 6.43 -3.58
CA ARG A 406 28.90 7.50 -4.60
C ARG A 406 30.12 8.40 -4.61
N VAL A 407 30.61 8.81 -3.45
CA VAL A 407 31.83 9.62 -3.32
C VAL A 407 33.02 8.86 -3.89
N VAL A 408 33.21 7.59 -3.52
CA VAL A 408 34.28 6.74 -4.06
C VAL A 408 34.15 6.57 -5.57
N SER A 409 32.93 6.36 -6.09
CA SER A 409 32.68 6.21 -7.52
C SER A 409 32.98 7.50 -8.29
N ALA A 410 32.55 8.65 -7.78
CA ALA A 410 32.84 9.96 -8.37
C ALA A 410 34.35 10.27 -8.35
N PHE A 411 35.05 9.96 -7.25
CA PHE A 411 36.50 10.06 -7.17
C PHE A 411 37.21 9.17 -8.21
N CYS A 412 36.74 7.94 -8.42
CA CYS A 412 37.30 7.04 -9.45
C CYS A 412 37.11 7.58 -10.88
N ILE A 413 35.99 8.27 -11.14
CA ILE A 413 35.70 8.90 -12.45
C ILE A 413 36.59 10.14 -12.66
N ILE A 414 36.69 11.02 -11.65
CA ILE A 414 37.47 12.27 -11.73
C ILE A 414 38.96 11.99 -11.93
N TRP A 415 39.50 10.95 -11.29
CA TRP A 415 40.92 10.61 -11.43
C TRP A 415 41.30 9.86 -12.71
N GLY A 416 40.36 9.69 -13.66
CA GLY A 416 40.69 9.18 -14.99
C GLY A 416 41.41 7.82 -14.99
N MET A 417 41.01 6.89 -14.12
CA MET A 417 41.63 5.57 -14.04
C MET A 417 41.24 4.70 -15.25
N LYS A 418 41.91 4.93 -16.39
CA LYS A 418 41.68 4.19 -17.65
C LYS A 418 42.43 2.86 -17.75
N ASP A 419 43.25 2.47 -16.77
CA ASP A 419 44.13 1.31 -16.92
C ASP A 419 43.68 0.05 -16.16
N LYS A 420 43.69 -1.09 -16.86
CA LYS A 420 43.18 -2.39 -16.37
C LYS A 420 43.95 -2.94 -15.16
N GLN A 421 45.20 -2.54 -14.94
CA GLN A 421 46.00 -2.99 -13.79
C GLN A 421 45.61 -2.31 -12.46
N HIS A 422 45.07 -1.09 -12.47
CA HIS A 422 44.67 -0.40 -11.23
C HIS A 422 43.29 -0.79 -10.68
N LYS A 423 42.44 -1.47 -11.49
CA LYS A 423 41.16 -2.01 -11.00
C LYS A 423 41.34 -3.05 -9.89
N HIS A 424 42.39 -3.86 -9.93
CA HIS A 424 42.69 -4.83 -8.88
C HIS A 424 43.12 -4.15 -7.57
N HIS A 425 43.82 -3.02 -7.66
CA HIS A 425 44.24 -2.25 -6.49
C HIS A 425 43.08 -1.45 -5.88
N SER A 426 42.13 -0.97 -6.72
CA SER A 426 40.90 -0.29 -6.30
C SER A 426 39.86 -1.26 -5.70
N LEU A 427 39.68 -2.47 -6.26
CA LEU A 427 38.91 -3.52 -5.60
C LEU A 427 39.55 -3.91 -4.27
N LYS A 428 40.90 -4.04 -4.20
CA LYS A 428 41.60 -4.27 -2.93
C LYS A 428 41.48 -3.11 -1.95
N LEU A 429 41.40 -1.85 -2.41
CA LEU A 429 41.20 -0.68 -1.53
C LEU A 429 39.75 -0.56 -1.07
N SER A 430 38.77 -0.86 -1.92
CA SER A 430 37.34 -0.93 -1.59
C SER A 430 37.02 -2.12 -0.68
N LEU A 431 37.65 -3.27 -0.92
CA LEU A 431 37.61 -4.45 -0.04
C LEU A 431 38.35 -4.17 1.26
N LYS A 432 39.53 -3.53 1.24
CA LYS A 432 40.24 -3.12 2.47
C LYS A 432 39.46 -2.07 3.24
N LEU A 433 38.83 -1.08 2.60
CA LEU A 433 38.02 -0.08 3.29
C LEU A 433 36.74 -0.70 3.86
N ASN A 434 36.08 -1.61 3.12
CA ASN A 434 35.00 -2.45 3.65
C ASN A 434 35.47 -3.38 4.77
N PHE A 435 36.71 -3.88 4.72
CA PHE A 435 37.33 -4.77 5.70
C PHE A 435 37.72 -4.00 6.97
N TYR A 436 38.27 -2.79 6.85
CA TYR A 436 38.56 -1.89 7.98
C TYR A 436 37.27 -1.33 8.60
N LEU A 437 36.22 -1.05 7.80
CA LEU A 437 34.89 -0.71 8.30
C LEU A 437 34.19 -1.90 8.99
N LYS A 438 34.42 -3.14 8.52
CA LYS A 438 33.98 -4.37 9.22
C LYS A 438 34.78 -4.65 10.50
N LEU A 439 36.10 -4.46 10.47
CA LEU A 439 36.99 -4.71 11.61
C LEU A 439 36.85 -3.66 12.72
N GLY A 440 36.51 -2.42 12.40
CA GLY A 440 36.18 -1.40 13.39
C GLY A 440 34.84 -1.62 14.10
N LEU A 441 34.03 -2.59 13.66
CA LEU A 441 32.69 -2.88 14.17
C LEU A 441 32.47 -4.36 14.56
N CYS A 442 33.47 -5.23 14.43
CA CYS A 442 33.32 -6.64 14.79
C CYS A 442 34.69 -7.30 15.08
N GLN A 443 35.03 -7.44 16.36
CA GLN A 443 35.78 -8.61 16.81
C GLN A 443 34.78 -9.76 16.89
N THR A 444 34.89 -10.74 15.99
CA THR A 444 34.87 -12.21 16.24
C THR A 444 34.54 -13.01 14.97
N SER A 445 35.46 -13.92 14.67
CA SER A 445 35.44 -15.17 13.89
C SER A 445 34.71 -15.29 12.54
N GLU A 446 35.51 -15.66 11.54
CA GLU A 446 35.16 -16.11 10.19
C GLU A 446 34.59 -17.54 10.17
N ARG A 447 33.69 -17.81 9.22
CA ARG A 447 33.80 -18.92 8.25
C ARG A 447 32.81 -18.72 7.10
N ALA A 448 33.31 -18.85 5.87
CA ALA A 448 32.56 -18.81 4.63
C ALA A 448 32.34 -20.24 4.10
N SER A 449 31.16 -20.54 3.59
CA SER A 449 30.94 -21.54 2.53
C SER A 449 29.61 -21.30 1.81
N GLU A 450 29.62 -21.50 0.51
CA GLU A 450 28.54 -21.29 -0.46
C GLU A 450 27.54 -22.47 -0.53
N ALA A 451 26.42 -22.19 -1.24
CA ALA A 451 25.52 -23.10 -1.96
C ALA A 451 24.21 -23.61 -1.29
N ASN A 452 23.12 -23.45 -2.06
CA ASN A 452 21.81 -24.14 -2.14
C ASN A 452 21.14 -24.73 -0.87
N GLU A 453 19.90 -24.29 -0.56
CA GLU A 453 18.68 -25.10 -0.71
C GLU A 453 17.38 -24.38 -0.28
N GLU A 454 16.27 -24.85 -0.85
CA GLU A 454 14.88 -24.50 -0.55
C GLU A 454 14.38 -25.11 0.78
N LEU A 455 13.26 -24.56 1.28
CA LEU A 455 12.18 -25.23 2.03
C LEU A 455 12.55 -26.29 3.08
N LEU A 456 12.36 -25.93 4.36
CA LEU A 456 11.54 -26.60 5.39
C LEU A 456 12.02 -26.11 6.75
N ASP A 457 11.12 -25.56 7.58
CA ASP A 457 11.26 -25.70 9.03
C ASP A 457 9.89 -25.56 9.70
N VAL A 458 9.21 -26.69 9.79
CA VAL A 458 8.12 -26.93 10.73
C VAL A 458 8.62 -28.07 11.61
N GLY A 459 9.11 -27.71 12.79
CA GLY A 459 9.39 -28.63 13.89
C GLY A 459 10.87 -29.05 14.03
N LEU A 460 11.55 -28.48 15.02
CA LEU A 460 12.09 -29.19 16.18
C LEU A 460 12.80 -28.16 17.09
N ALA A 461 12.17 -27.88 18.23
CA ALA A 461 12.84 -27.21 19.34
C ALA A 461 13.69 -28.26 20.08
N GLU A 462 15.01 -28.09 20.11
CA GLU A 462 15.83 -28.26 21.32
C GLU A 462 17.32 -27.96 21.07
N ARG A 463 17.93 -27.32 22.08
CA ARG A 463 19.36 -27.19 22.39
C ARG A 463 20.23 -26.27 21.53
N ALA A 464 20.41 -25.05 22.04
CA ALA A 464 21.73 -24.41 22.12
C ALA A 464 21.69 -23.28 23.16
N GLU A 465 22.10 -23.60 24.40
CA GLU A 465 22.57 -22.61 25.37
C GLU A 465 24.03 -22.23 25.07
N ASN A 466 24.39 -21.02 25.52
CA ASN A 466 25.73 -20.44 25.62
C ASN A 466 26.36 -19.90 24.33
N ASP A 467 26.03 -18.63 24.01
CA ASP A 467 27.03 -17.55 24.08
C ASP A 467 26.32 -16.17 24.01
N ALA A 468 26.53 -15.32 25.02
CA ALA A 468 25.79 -14.08 25.22
C ALA A 468 26.66 -12.85 24.93
N SER A 469 26.82 -12.54 23.64
CA SER A 469 27.22 -11.20 23.18
C SER A 469 26.33 -10.77 22.01
N ARG A 470 25.03 -10.59 22.30
CA ARG A 470 23.96 -10.52 21.28
C ARG A 470 23.80 -9.13 20.66
N SER A 471 23.81 -9.09 19.33
CA SER A 471 23.17 -8.02 18.56
C SER A 471 21.68 -7.91 18.96
N PRO A 472 21.04 -6.72 18.91
CA PRO A 472 19.65 -6.53 19.34
C PRO A 472 18.61 -7.41 18.61
N GLU A 473 19.01 -8.05 17.50
CA GLU A 473 18.14 -8.91 16.68
C GLU A 473 18.36 -10.42 16.88
N ALA A 474 19.39 -10.84 17.63
CA ALA A 474 19.83 -12.25 17.76
C ALA A 474 18.88 -13.18 18.55
N GLY A 475 17.64 -12.77 18.80
CA GLY A 475 16.59 -13.59 19.44
C GLY A 475 15.20 -13.38 18.85
N LEU A 476 15.09 -12.67 17.71
CA LEU A 476 13.82 -12.43 17.04
C LEU A 476 13.62 -13.42 15.88
N PRO A 477 12.38 -13.86 15.62
CA PRO A 477 12.08 -14.71 14.47
C PRO A 477 12.47 -14.08 13.12
N SER A 478 12.58 -14.94 12.10
CA SER A 478 12.73 -14.48 10.72
C SER A 478 11.55 -13.58 10.31
N LEU A 479 11.81 -12.60 9.43
CA LEU A 479 10.77 -11.67 8.97
C LEU A 479 9.58 -12.41 8.35
N CYS A 480 8.38 -12.15 8.86
CA CYS A 480 7.11 -12.62 8.31
C CYS A 480 6.74 -11.83 7.04
N LEU A 481 7.21 -10.59 6.88
CA LEU A 481 7.00 -9.78 5.69
C LEU A 481 8.08 -10.08 4.65
N LYS A 482 7.66 -10.48 3.44
CA LYS A 482 8.55 -10.79 2.31
C LYS A 482 8.38 -9.76 1.21
N GLN A 483 9.50 -9.19 0.77
CA GLN A 483 9.50 -8.23 -0.34
C GLN A 483 9.12 -8.94 -1.64
N VAL A 484 8.07 -8.45 -2.29
CA VAL A 484 7.61 -8.95 -3.59
C VAL A 484 7.84 -7.94 -4.71
N PHE A 485 7.92 -6.65 -4.37
CA PHE A 485 8.31 -5.59 -5.30
C PHE A 485 9.42 -4.73 -4.66
N PRO A 486 10.57 -4.50 -5.34
CA PRO A 486 10.85 -4.75 -6.75
C PRO A 486 11.39 -6.16 -7.08
N LYS A 487 11.34 -7.14 -6.15
CA LYS A 487 11.82 -8.52 -6.40
C LYS A 487 11.30 -9.10 -7.72
N TYR A 488 10.01 -8.93 -8.00
CA TYR A 488 9.38 -9.37 -9.25
C TYR A 488 9.15 -8.25 -10.27
N ALA A 489 9.78 -7.08 -10.13
CA ALA A 489 9.49 -5.89 -10.96
C ALA A 489 9.59 -6.17 -12.47
N LYS A 490 10.55 -6.99 -12.91
CA LYS A 490 10.70 -7.37 -14.33
C LYS A 490 9.43 -7.99 -14.92
N GLN A 491 8.63 -8.70 -14.11
CA GLN A 491 7.39 -9.35 -14.53
C GLN A 491 6.18 -8.42 -14.53
N PHE A 492 6.27 -7.23 -13.93
CA PHE A 492 5.09 -6.36 -13.74
C PHE A 492 5.30 -4.91 -14.23
N ASN A 493 6.53 -4.52 -14.60
CA ASN A 493 6.81 -3.14 -15.00
C ASN A 493 6.02 -2.67 -16.23
N TYR A 494 5.68 -3.57 -17.16
CA TYR A 494 4.84 -3.21 -18.33
C TYR A 494 3.42 -2.79 -17.96
N LEU A 495 2.93 -3.16 -16.77
CA LEU A 495 1.62 -2.77 -16.26
C LEU A 495 1.59 -1.33 -15.71
N ARG A 496 2.74 -0.65 -15.60
CA ARG A 496 2.85 0.69 -14.99
C ARG A 496 2.55 1.84 -15.96
N LEU A 497 1.76 1.60 -17.02
CA LEU A 497 1.40 2.65 -17.98
C LEU A 497 0.62 3.79 -17.31
N VAL A 498 -0.38 3.47 -16.48
CA VAL A 498 -1.19 4.49 -15.80
C VAL A 498 -0.37 5.28 -14.76
N ASP A 499 0.64 4.65 -14.14
CA ASP A 499 1.61 5.33 -13.26
C ASP A 499 2.43 6.39 -14.02
N ARG A 500 2.84 6.09 -15.27
CA ARG A 500 3.48 7.08 -16.16
C ARG A 500 2.52 8.18 -16.61
N VAL A 501 1.26 7.85 -16.90
CA VAL A 501 0.22 8.85 -17.21
C VAL A 501 -0.01 9.77 -16.01
N ALA A 502 -0.03 9.24 -14.79
CA ALA A 502 -0.13 10.06 -13.57
C ALA A 502 1.09 10.96 -13.36
N ALA A 503 2.30 10.51 -13.73
CA ALA A 503 3.48 11.38 -13.70
C ALA A 503 3.32 12.58 -14.67
N LEU A 504 2.75 12.35 -15.86
CA LEU A 504 2.38 13.45 -16.78
C LEU A 504 1.33 14.36 -16.15
N PHE A 505 0.25 13.81 -15.59
CA PHE A 505 -0.79 14.58 -14.91
C PHE A 505 -0.21 15.47 -13.80
N ILE A 506 0.58 14.90 -12.90
CA ILE A 506 1.24 15.60 -11.79
C ILE A 506 2.14 16.73 -12.29
N ARG A 507 2.87 16.51 -13.39
CA ARG A 507 3.71 17.54 -14.02
C ARG A 507 2.91 18.77 -14.49
N PHE A 508 1.63 18.61 -14.81
CA PHE A 508 0.76 19.67 -15.33
C PHE A 508 -0.30 20.19 -14.37
N LEU A 509 -0.49 19.58 -13.20
CA LEU A 509 -1.43 20.02 -12.14
C LEU A 509 -1.28 21.51 -11.76
N GLY A 510 -0.07 22.06 -11.93
CA GLY A 510 0.17 23.49 -11.76
C GLY A 510 0.33 23.88 -10.29
N VAL A 511 -0.78 24.29 -9.65
CA VAL A 511 -0.78 24.83 -8.28
C VAL A 511 -0.44 23.74 -7.26
N LYS A 512 0.42 24.05 -6.28
CA LYS A 512 0.77 23.10 -5.22
C LYS A 512 -0.46 22.82 -4.33
N GLY A 513 -0.74 21.55 -4.06
CA GLY A 513 -1.83 21.13 -3.17
C GLY A 513 -3.20 20.96 -3.82
N THR A 514 -3.30 20.97 -5.17
CA THR A 514 -4.55 20.61 -5.86
C THR A 514 -4.47 19.20 -6.44
N THR A 515 -5.61 18.52 -6.48
CA THR A 515 -5.78 17.22 -7.13
C THR A 515 -6.48 17.31 -8.50
N LYS A 516 -6.79 18.54 -8.94
CA LYS A 516 -7.55 18.81 -10.18
C LYS A 516 -6.73 19.62 -11.18
N LEU A 517 -6.68 19.13 -12.42
CA LEU A 517 -6.04 19.80 -13.53
C LEU A 517 -7.01 20.81 -14.16
N GLY A 518 -6.66 22.09 -14.11
CA GLY A 518 -7.44 23.15 -14.77
C GLY A 518 -7.27 23.18 -16.30
N PRO A 519 -8.16 23.90 -17.03
CA PRO A 519 -8.14 23.96 -18.49
C PRO A 519 -6.83 24.53 -19.05
N THR A 520 -6.23 25.50 -18.37
CA THR A 520 -4.93 26.07 -18.77
C THR A 520 -3.80 25.05 -18.63
N GLY A 521 -3.81 24.22 -17.57
CA GLY A 521 -2.86 23.12 -17.40
C GLY A 521 -3.01 22.09 -18.51
N PHE A 522 -4.24 21.69 -18.82
CA PHE A 522 -4.53 20.75 -19.90
C PHE A 522 -4.10 21.28 -21.29
N ARG A 523 -4.41 22.54 -21.62
CA ARG A 523 -3.92 23.16 -22.85
C ARG A 523 -2.39 23.20 -22.92
N THR A 524 -1.73 23.45 -21.79
CA THR A 524 -0.26 23.46 -21.71
C THR A 524 0.32 22.07 -21.94
N PHE A 525 -0.28 21.03 -21.38
CA PHE A 525 0.06 19.63 -21.68
C PHE A 525 -0.01 19.34 -23.18
N ILE A 526 -1.13 19.66 -23.82
CA ILE A 526 -1.35 19.42 -25.26
C ILE A 526 -0.31 20.14 -26.12
N ARG A 527 -0.01 21.41 -25.81
CA ARG A 527 1.00 22.19 -26.56
C ARG A 527 2.41 21.66 -26.35
N ASN A 528 2.81 21.43 -25.10
CA ASN A 528 4.17 20.98 -24.77
C ASN A 528 4.45 19.58 -25.33
N CYS A 529 3.44 18.71 -25.39
CA CYS A 529 3.55 17.38 -25.97
C CYS A 529 3.29 17.35 -27.49
N LYS A 530 3.04 18.51 -28.14
CA LYS A 530 2.76 18.62 -29.58
C LYS A 530 1.60 17.72 -30.06
N LEU A 531 0.51 17.70 -29.30
CA LEU A 531 -0.65 16.83 -29.58
C LEU A 531 -1.71 17.46 -30.49
N SER A 532 -1.73 18.79 -30.62
CA SER A 532 -2.62 19.51 -31.55
C SER A 532 -2.05 19.55 -32.98
N ASN A 533 -2.92 19.42 -33.98
CA ASN A 533 -2.57 19.56 -35.41
C ASN A 533 -3.78 20.10 -36.20
N SER A 534 -3.71 20.18 -37.53
CA SER A 534 -4.82 20.67 -38.37
C SER A 534 -6.13 19.90 -38.20
N SER A 535 -6.07 18.59 -37.93
CA SER A 535 -7.22 17.71 -37.67
C SER A 535 -7.67 17.64 -36.19
N PHE A 536 -6.93 18.28 -35.29
CA PHE A 536 -7.24 18.36 -33.87
C PHE A 536 -6.76 19.70 -33.32
N SER A 537 -7.60 20.71 -33.51
CA SER A 537 -7.32 22.09 -33.13
C SER A 537 -7.43 22.31 -31.62
N MET A 538 -6.94 23.44 -31.13
CA MET A 538 -7.12 23.81 -29.71
C MET A 538 -8.59 23.96 -29.31
N ALA A 539 -9.49 24.31 -30.25
CA ALA A 539 -10.92 24.33 -29.97
C ALA A 539 -11.46 22.91 -29.72
N SER A 540 -11.01 21.92 -30.50
CA SER A 540 -11.36 20.51 -30.25
C SER A 540 -10.81 19.99 -28.92
N VAL A 541 -9.65 20.49 -28.50
CA VAL A 541 -9.05 20.19 -27.19
C VAL A 541 -9.89 20.75 -26.05
N ASP A 542 -10.38 21.98 -26.19
CA ASP A 542 -11.23 22.61 -25.18
C ASP A 542 -12.58 21.88 -25.05
N ILE A 543 -13.19 21.46 -26.17
CA ILE A 543 -14.40 20.62 -26.18
C ILE A 543 -14.14 19.29 -25.44
N LEU A 544 -13.06 18.59 -25.79
CA LEU A 544 -12.68 17.32 -25.13
C LEU A 544 -12.54 17.50 -23.61
N TYR A 545 -11.86 18.57 -23.18
CA TYR A 545 -11.69 18.88 -21.76
C TYR A 545 -13.04 19.11 -21.07
N ILE A 546 -13.91 19.94 -21.67
CA ILE A 546 -15.21 20.29 -21.11
C ILE A 546 -16.11 19.06 -20.99
N ASP A 547 -16.19 18.26 -22.05
CA ASP A 547 -17.07 17.08 -22.10
C ASP A 547 -16.69 16.04 -21.05
N ILE A 548 -15.40 15.70 -20.96
CA ILE A 548 -14.91 14.72 -19.99
C ILE A 548 -15.03 15.27 -18.56
N THR A 549 -14.63 16.53 -18.34
CA THR A 549 -14.71 17.14 -17.00
C THR A 549 -16.15 17.22 -16.51
N ARG A 550 -17.11 17.59 -17.37
CA ARG A 550 -18.53 17.63 -17.02
C ARG A 550 -19.05 16.24 -16.65
N ARG A 551 -18.68 15.21 -17.42
CA ARG A 551 -19.08 13.82 -17.13
C ARG A 551 -18.55 13.36 -15.78
N TRP A 552 -17.27 13.55 -15.49
CA TRP A 552 -16.68 13.15 -14.22
C TRP A 552 -17.17 13.98 -13.02
N ASN A 553 -17.51 15.25 -13.22
CA ASN A 553 -18.13 16.07 -12.17
C ASN A 553 -19.55 15.63 -11.84
N SER A 554 -20.29 15.07 -12.81
CA SER A 554 -21.59 14.44 -12.53
C SER A 554 -21.49 13.10 -11.80
N MET A 555 -20.31 12.47 -11.77
CA MET A 555 -20.05 11.17 -11.13
C MET A 555 -19.32 11.27 -9.77
N GLY A 556 -19.21 12.47 -9.22
CA GLY A 556 -18.35 12.79 -8.06
C GLY A 556 -19.10 13.43 -6.89
N ILE A 557 -18.58 13.21 -5.68
CA ILE A 557 -19.15 13.69 -4.40
C ILE A 557 -18.61 15.08 -4.01
N ASP A 558 -17.53 15.56 -4.63
CA ASP A 558 -16.83 16.78 -4.20
C ASP A 558 -16.85 17.87 -5.28
N HIS A 559 -17.86 18.74 -5.21
CA HIS A 559 -18.03 19.91 -6.08
C HIS A 559 -17.11 21.10 -5.70
N ARG A 560 -16.24 20.93 -4.70
CA ARG A 560 -15.46 22.04 -4.10
C ARG A 560 -14.27 22.47 -4.95
N GLU A 561 -13.73 21.57 -5.78
CA GLU A 561 -12.61 21.90 -6.68
C GLU A 561 -13.03 21.77 -8.15
N THR A 562 -12.77 22.81 -8.93
CA THR A 562 -13.03 22.81 -10.37
C THR A 562 -11.86 22.22 -11.13
N GLY A 563 -12.14 21.35 -12.10
CA GLY A 563 -11.14 20.79 -13.01
C GLY A 563 -11.20 19.28 -13.15
N MET A 564 -10.29 18.76 -13.95
CA MET A 564 -10.19 17.35 -14.32
C MET A 564 -9.42 16.56 -13.26
N CYS A 565 -10.03 15.54 -12.63
CA CYS A 565 -9.28 14.61 -11.76
C CYS A 565 -8.39 13.66 -12.57
N LEU A 566 -7.56 12.87 -11.89
CA LEU A 566 -6.66 11.92 -12.56
C LEU A 566 -7.42 10.95 -13.46
N GLN A 567 -8.54 10.37 -13.01
CA GLN A 567 -9.28 9.39 -13.81
C GLN A 567 -9.87 10.02 -15.07
N ALA A 568 -10.36 11.26 -14.97
CA ALA A 568 -10.81 12.04 -16.11
C ALA A 568 -9.66 12.34 -17.09
N PHE A 569 -8.47 12.62 -16.57
CA PHE A 569 -7.27 12.81 -17.39
C PHE A 569 -6.82 11.51 -18.07
N VAL A 570 -6.88 10.37 -17.38
CA VAL A 570 -6.58 9.04 -17.95
C VAL A 570 -7.55 8.74 -19.10
N GLU A 571 -8.84 9.01 -18.92
CA GLU A 571 -9.83 8.84 -19.99
C GLU A 571 -9.52 9.75 -21.19
N ALA A 572 -9.24 11.04 -20.94
CA ALA A 572 -8.84 11.96 -21.99
C ALA A 572 -7.57 11.49 -22.72
N PHE A 573 -6.60 10.95 -21.97
CA PHE A 573 -5.37 10.40 -22.52
C PHE A 573 -5.64 9.18 -23.41
N PHE A 574 -6.58 8.32 -23.03
CA PHE A 574 -6.98 7.17 -23.87
C PHE A 574 -7.65 7.63 -25.16
N CYS A 575 -8.54 8.63 -25.11
CA CYS A 575 -9.13 9.22 -26.31
C CYS A 575 -8.06 9.80 -27.25
N LEU A 576 -7.05 10.47 -26.70
CA LEU A 576 -5.93 11.02 -27.47
C LEU A 576 -5.09 9.89 -28.11
N ALA A 577 -4.83 8.82 -27.35
CA ALA A 577 -4.07 7.67 -27.81
C ALA A 577 -4.78 6.96 -28.97
N GLN A 578 -6.07 6.67 -28.82
CA GLN A 578 -6.92 6.08 -29.85
C GLN A 578 -6.99 6.95 -31.10
N LYS A 579 -7.10 8.28 -30.94
CA LYS A 579 -7.13 9.20 -32.08
C LYS A 579 -5.82 9.18 -32.87
N LYS A 580 -4.67 9.09 -32.19
CA LYS A 580 -3.33 9.20 -32.80
C LYS A 580 -2.77 7.87 -33.31
N PHE A 581 -3.09 6.74 -32.66
CA PHE A 581 -2.48 5.43 -32.91
C PHE A 581 -3.53 4.34 -33.25
N LYS A 582 -4.49 4.65 -34.13
CA LYS A 582 -5.70 3.83 -34.40
C LYS A 582 -5.51 2.34 -34.69
N SER A 583 -4.34 1.91 -35.17
CA SER A 583 -4.08 0.55 -35.65
C SER A 583 -3.59 -0.43 -34.57
N LEU A 584 -3.30 0.04 -33.36
CA LEU A 584 -2.72 -0.80 -32.28
C LEU A 584 -3.77 -1.18 -31.22
N PRO A 585 -3.57 -2.23 -30.43
CA PRO A 585 -4.35 -2.48 -29.21
C PRO A 585 -4.24 -1.33 -28.21
N LEU A 586 -5.27 -1.09 -27.39
CA LEU A 586 -5.33 0.10 -26.51
C LEU A 586 -4.08 0.31 -25.64
N HIS A 587 -3.54 -0.74 -25.04
CA HIS A 587 -2.33 -0.61 -24.20
C HIS A 587 -1.09 -0.16 -24.99
N GLU A 588 -0.93 -0.59 -26.24
CA GLU A 588 0.15 -0.15 -27.12
C GLU A 588 -0.07 1.29 -27.62
N GLN A 589 -1.32 1.68 -27.89
CA GLN A 589 -1.67 3.06 -28.21
C GLN A 589 -1.28 4.00 -27.07
N VAL A 590 -1.62 3.62 -25.83
CA VAL A 590 -1.31 4.39 -24.62
C VAL A 590 0.19 4.44 -24.38
N ALA A 591 0.90 3.30 -24.48
CA ALA A 591 2.36 3.26 -24.35
C ALA A 591 3.04 4.19 -25.38
N SER A 592 2.63 4.11 -26.65
CA SER A 592 3.15 4.96 -27.73
C SER A 592 2.90 6.45 -27.48
N LEU A 593 1.73 6.80 -26.95
CA LEU A 593 1.42 8.18 -26.61
C LEU A 593 2.24 8.69 -25.42
N ILE A 594 2.49 7.83 -24.41
CA ILE A 594 3.35 8.19 -23.28
C ILE A 594 4.76 8.47 -23.77
N ASP A 595 5.35 7.55 -24.55
CA ASP A 595 6.72 7.70 -25.08
C ASP A 595 6.84 8.96 -25.94
N PHE A 596 5.82 9.25 -26.77
CA PHE A 596 5.74 10.47 -27.57
C PHE A 596 5.70 11.74 -26.70
N CYS A 597 4.90 11.76 -25.64
CA CYS A 597 4.81 12.89 -24.71
C CYS A 597 6.13 13.09 -23.95
N GLU A 598 6.69 12.03 -23.39
CA GLU A 598 7.94 12.07 -22.61
C GLU A 598 9.12 12.56 -23.46
N TYR A 599 9.23 12.11 -24.72
CA TYR A 599 10.24 12.59 -25.66
C TYR A 599 10.15 14.11 -25.88
N HIS A 600 8.96 14.65 -26.15
CA HIS A 600 8.79 16.08 -26.38
C HIS A 600 9.04 16.91 -25.12
N LEU A 601 8.70 16.38 -23.95
CA LEU A 601 8.96 17.06 -22.68
C LEU A 601 10.44 17.07 -22.32
N ALA A 602 11.17 15.98 -22.54
CA ALA A 602 12.62 15.93 -22.36
C ALA A 602 13.32 16.97 -23.25
N ALA A 603 12.96 17.02 -24.53
CA ALA A 603 13.51 18.01 -25.46
C ALA A 603 13.19 19.47 -25.06
N LEU A 604 12.04 19.72 -24.43
CA LEU A 604 11.70 21.04 -23.88
C LEU A 604 12.53 21.38 -22.64
N ASP A 605 12.76 20.41 -21.76
CA ASP A 605 13.56 20.60 -20.54
C ASP A 605 15.03 20.88 -20.89
N GLU A 606 15.59 20.19 -21.88
CA GLU A 606 16.93 20.48 -22.41
C GLU A 606 17.04 21.91 -22.94
N LYS A 607 16.07 22.37 -23.75
CA LYS A 607 16.07 23.74 -24.26
C LYS A 607 16.02 24.79 -23.15
N ARG A 608 15.24 24.55 -22.10
CA ARG A 608 15.15 25.45 -20.94
C ARG A 608 16.45 25.51 -20.15
N LEU A 609 17.15 24.38 -20.00
CA LEU A 609 18.44 24.31 -19.33
C LEU A 609 19.53 25.07 -20.10
N VAL A 610 19.50 25.03 -21.44
CA VAL A 610 20.44 25.76 -22.30
C VAL A 610 20.15 27.26 -22.27
N CYS A 611 18.89 27.68 -22.38
CA CYS A 611 18.53 29.11 -22.35
C CYS A 611 18.63 29.75 -20.96
N GLY A 612 18.54 28.98 -19.87
CA GLY A 612 18.64 29.49 -18.50
C GLY A 612 20.06 29.65 -17.94
N ARG A 613 21.09 29.29 -18.72
CA ARG A 613 22.51 29.50 -18.40
C ARG A 613 23.13 30.73 -19.10
N GLY A 614 22.30 31.54 -19.78
CA GLY A 614 22.69 32.74 -20.50
C GLY A 614 22.63 33.99 -19.64
#